data_AF-T1A571-F1
#
_entry.id   AF-T1A571-F1
#
_cell.length_a   1.000
_cell.length_b   1.000
_cell.length_c   1.000
_cell.angle_alpha   90.00
_cell.angle_beta   90.00
_cell.angle_gamma   90.00
#
_symmetry.space_group_name_H-M   'P 1'
#
loop_
_entity.id
_entity.type
_entity.pdbx_description
1 polymer ?
#
loop_
_entity_poly.entity_id
_entity_poly.type
_entity_poly.pdbx_seq_one_letter_code
_entity_poly.pdbx_strand_id
1 'polypeptide(L)' 'MMRDPTTTELPDLQTCEQARLSRDARFDGLFFTAVTSTGIYCRPV' A
#
# COMPACT_ATOMS: atom_id res chain seq x y z
N MET A 1 -30.27 4.01 -1.00
CA MET A 1 -29.36 3.75 0.13
C MET A 1 -28.23 2.89 -0.39
N MET A 2 -27.08 3.50 -0.64
CA MET A 2 -25.95 2.96 -1.38
C MET A 2 -25.05 2.20 -0.40
N ARG A 3 -25.09 0.86 -0.44
CA ARG A 3 -24.03 0.02 0.09
C ARG A 3 -23.30 -0.52 -1.13
N ASP A 4 -22.21 0.13 -1.52
CA ASP A 4 -21.25 -0.47 -2.45
C ASP A 4 -20.44 -1.50 -1.66
N PRO A 5 -20.53 -2.82 -1.95
CA PRO A 5 -19.80 -3.85 -1.22
C PRO A 5 -18.39 -4.06 -1.77
N THR A 6 -17.80 -3.07 -2.42
CA THR A 6 -16.51 -3.18 -3.15
C THR A 6 -15.31 -2.70 -2.34
N THR A 7 -15.37 -2.68 -1.01
CA THR A 7 -14.18 -2.40 -0.19
C THR A 7 -13.44 -3.70 0.13
N THR A 8 -12.75 -4.22 -0.88
CA THR A 8 -11.54 -4.99 -0.61
C THR A 8 -10.52 -4.01 -0.05
N GLU A 9 -10.06 -4.24 1.17
CA GLU A 9 -9.33 -3.34 2.09
C GLU A 9 -7.93 -2.90 1.63
N LEU A 10 -7.79 -2.38 0.41
CA LEU A 10 -6.54 -1.85 -0.10
C LEU A 10 -6.55 -0.31 -0.05
N PRO A 11 -5.52 0.33 0.54
CA PRO A 11 -5.44 1.79 0.59
C PRO A 11 -5.24 2.42 -0.80
N ASP A 12 -5.76 3.63 -0.98
CA ASP A 12 -5.60 4.39 -2.23
C ASP A 12 -4.11 4.62 -2.57
N LEU A 13 -3.82 4.81 -3.85
CA LEU A 13 -2.45 5.04 -4.34
C LEU A 13 -1.74 6.21 -3.62
N GLN A 14 -2.46 7.28 -3.32
CA GLN A 14 -1.90 8.40 -2.56
C GLN A 14 -1.49 7.99 -1.14
N THR A 15 -2.30 7.15 -0.48
CA THR A 15 -2.01 6.60 0.84
C THR A 15 -0.81 5.65 0.78
N CYS A 16 -0.71 4.81 -0.24
CA CYS A 16 0.45 3.94 -0.46
C CYS A 16 1.75 4.73 -0.64
N GLU A 17 1.73 5.80 -1.43
CA GLU A 17 2.91 6.66 -1.62
C GLU A 17 3.29 7.39 -0.34
N GLN A 18 2.31 7.93 0.40
CA GLN A 18 2.57 8.57 1.69
C GLN A 18 3.13 7.58 2.71
N ALA A 19 2.57 6.37 2.81
CA ALA A 19 3.06 5.30 3.67
C ALA A 19 4.50 4.88 3.30
N ARG A 20 4.80 4.79 2.00
CA ARG A 20 6.16 4.51 1.49
C ARG A 20 7.17 5.60 1.85
N LEU A 21 6.77 6.87 1.75
CA LEU A 21 7.62 8.03 2.09
C LEU A 21 7.83 8.18 3.59
N SER A 22 6.77 7.94 4.38
CA SER A 22 6.78 8.06 5.84
C SER A 22 7.29 6.81 6.57
N ARG A 23 7.49 5.69 5.86
CA ARG A 23 7.95 4.41 6.43
C ARG A 23 7.02 3.91 7.55
N ASP A 24 5.73 3.99 7.28
CA ASP A 24 4.71 3.72 8.27
C ASP A 24 4.43 2.21 8.40
N ALA A 25 4.98 1.61 9.45
CA ALA A 25 4.84 0.19 9.77
C ALA A 25 3.38 -0.30 9.92
N ARG A 26 2.39 0.59 10.06
CA ARG A 26 0.97 0.21 10.07
C ARG A 26 0.50 -0.36 8.73
N PHE A 27 1.21 -0.04 7.65
CA PHE A 27 0.94 -0.56 6.31
C PHE A 27 1.76 -1.80 5.98
N ASP A 28 2.62 -2.25 6.89
CA ASP A 28 3.38 -3.48 6.71
C ASP A 28 2.43 -4.68 6.63
N GLY A 29 2.45 -5.38 5.48
CA GLY A 29 1.54 -6.49 5.20
C GLY A 29 0.23 -6.12 4.51
N LEU A 30 -0.10 -4.82 4.37
CA LEU A 30 -1.21 -4.36 3.54
C LEU A 30 -0.80 -4.26 2.06
N PHE A 31 0.41 -3.75 1.80
CA PHE A 31 0.97 -3.69 0.45
C PHE A 31 2.50 -3.73 0.48
N PHE A 32 3.10 -3.99 -0.69
CA PHE A 32 4.55 -3.99 -0.89
C PHE A 32 4.89 -3.12 -2.09
N THR A 33 6.03 -2.44 -2.06
CA THR A 33 6.54 -1.69 -3.23
C THR A 33 7.53 -2.56 -4.00
N ALA A 34 7.32 -2.74 -5.30
CA ALA A 34 8.23 -3.49 -6.16
C ALA A 34 9.15 -2.54 -6.93
N VAL A 35 10.45 -2.84 -6.94
CA VAL A 35 11.45 -2.17 -7.78
C VAL A 35 11.58 -2.98 -9.07
N THR A 36 10.93 -2.53 -10.14
CA THR A 36 10.86 -3.25 -11.42
C THR A 36 12.23 -3.48 -12.08
N SER A 37 13.21 -2.62 -11.79
CA SER A 37 14.55 -2.72 -12.34
C SER A 37 15.40 -3.83 -11.70
N THR A 38 15.13 -4.20 -10.44
CA THR A 38 15.90 -5.20 -9.68
C THR A 38 15.08 -6.42 -9.29
N GLY A 39 13.74 -6.36 -9.40
CA GLY A 39 12.84 -7.41 -8.93
C GLY A 39 12.75 -7.49 -7.40
N ILE A 40 13.22 -6.47 -6.68
CA ILE A 40 13.22 -6.45 -5.22
C ILE A 40 11.91 -5.85 -4.71
N TYR A 41 11.37 -6.46 -3.65
CA TYR A 41 10.21 -5.95 -2.94
C TYR A 41 10.64 -5.28 -1.64
N CYS A 42 10.16 -4.06 -1.42
CA CYS A 42 10.40 -3.26 -0.23
C CYS A 42 9.13 -3.21 0.62
N ARG A 43 9.31 -3.27 1.94
CA ARG A 43 8.22 -3.10 2.92
C ARG A 43 8.10 -1.61 3.27
N PRO A 44 6.88 -1.05 3.42
CA PRO A 44 6.70 0.37 3.75
C PRO A 44 6.94 0.63 5.25
N VAL A 45 8.12 0.27 5.77
CA VAL A 45 8.56 0.43 7.19
C VAL A 45 9.87 1.18 7.31
#